data_AF-A0A8T3RXU9-F1
#
_entry.id   AF-A0A8T3RXU9-F1
#
_cell.length_a   1.000
_cell.length_b   1.000
_cell.length_c   1.000
_cell.angle_alpha   90.00
_cell.angle_beta   90.00
_cell.angle_gamma   90.00
#
_symmetry.space_group_name_H-M   'P 1'
#
loop_
_entity.id
_entity.type
_entity.pdbx_description
1 polymer ?
#
loop_
_entity_poly.entity_id
_entity_poly.type
_entity_poly.pdbx_seq_one_letter_code
_entity_poly.pdbx_strand_id
1 'polypeptide(L)'
;MRAPRRSWKGPVFKTIRAGDADGCVSIGPFRDLSETSQAIASLRAAGHVPEQRLAEGQVWVGHWVFLPAFESRSAARRVLKALKERSVAESYIVPSGDERNAISLGVFAERERALRRAAQITALGYAPKIADRHRSGAVYWVDTEIGPAGQLSADDFEPIPGRILRLEVETCPPSEAQIAASESG
;
A
#
# COMPACT_ATOMS: atom_id res chain seq x y z
N MET A 1 -38.93 0.19 19.12
CA MET A 1 -37.71 -0.13 19.90
C MET A 1 -36.56 -0.31 18.91
N ARG A 2 -35.64 0.66 18.80
CA ARG A 2 -34.46 0.60 17.91
C ARG A 2 -33.24 0.22 18.75
N ALA A 3 -32.56 -0.85 18.35
CA ALA A 3 -31.32 -1.32 18.99
C ALA A 3 -30.17 -0.30 18.82
N PRO A 4 -29.22 -0.22 19.77
CA PRO A 4 -28.08 0.69 19.67
C PRO A 4 -27.07 0.19 18.62
N ARG A 5 -26.62 1.10 17.76
CA ARG A 5 -25.60 0.83 16.74
C ARG A 5 -24.25 0.65 17.44
N ARG A 6 -23.68 -0.55 17.30
CA ARG A 6 -22.35 -0.93 17.79
C ARG A 6 -21.29 0.04 17.25
N SER A 7 -20.47 0.60 18.14
CA SER A 7 -19.30 1.40 17.80
C SER A 7 -18.23 0.51 17.17
N TRP A 8 -18.00 0.66 15.87
CA TRP A 8 -16.88 0.01 15.18
C TRP A 8 -15.62 0.87 15.36
N LYS A 9 -14.54 0.28 15.90
CA LYS A 9 -13.21 0.90 15.99
C LYS A 9 -12.39 0.45 14.77
N GLY A 10 -12.54 1.18 13.66
CA GLY A 10 -11.66 1.08 12.50
C GLY A 10 -10.25 1.65 12.78
N PRO A 11 -9.30 1.49 11.85
CA PRO A 11 -7.92 1.95 12.03
C PRO A 11 -7.91 3.46 12.27
N VAL A 12 -7.15 3.88 13.27
CA VAL A 12 -7.00 5.28 13.67
C VAL A 12 -6.21 6.00 12.57
N PHE A 13 -6.89 6.45 11.52
CA PHE A 13 -6.39 7.53 10.69
C PHE A 13 -6.27 8.76 11.58
N LYS A 14 -5.07 9.37 11.61
CA LYS A 14 -4.89 10.66 12.27
C LYS A 14 -5.67 11.67 11.44
N THR A 15 -6.91 11.99 11.85
CA THR A 15 -7.68 13.08 11.25
C THR A 15 -6.86 14.36 11.36
N ILE A 16 -6.32 14.85 10.24
CA ILE A 16 -5.72 16.17 10.19
C ILE A 16 -6.89 17.15 10.28
N ARG A 17 -6.98 17.90 11.39
CA ARG A 17 -7.99 18.93 11.53
C ARG A 17 -7.55 20.17 10.75
N ALA A 18 -8.49 20.74 10.01
CA ALA A 18 -8.35 21.98 9.23
C ALA A 18 -7.96 23.24 10.04
N GLY A 19 -7.74 23.12 11.36
CA GLY A 19 -7.27 24.24 12.20
C GLY A 19 -5.75 24.43 12.20
N ASP A 20 -4.98 23.42 11.77
CA ASP A 20 -3.51 23.46 11.70
C ASP A 20 -2.98 23.43 10.25
N ALA A 21 -3.86 23.44 9.25
CA ALA A 21 -3.54 23.26 7.83
C ALA A 21 -4.43 24.13 6.93
N ASP A 22 -4.25 25.45 7.00
CA ASP A 22 -4.35 26.25 5.78
C ASP A 22 -3.13 25.86 4.93
N GLY A 23 -3.30 25.02 3.91
CA GLY A 23 -2.14 24.54 3.17
C GLY A 23 -2.37 23.42 2.16
N CYS A 24 -1.32 23.19 1.38
CA CYS A 24 -1.24 22.11 0.40
C CYS A 24 -0.98 20.78 1.09
N VAL A 25 -1.75 19.75 0.74
CA VAL A 25 -1.53 18.37 1.16
C VAL A 25 -1.27 17.46 -0.03
N SER A 26 -0.51 16.40 0.22
CA SER A 26 -0.23 15.32 -0.72
C SER A 26 -0.95 14.05 -0.28
N ILE A 27 -1.66 13.42 -1.20
CA ILE A 27 -2.34 12.13 -1.01
C ILE A 27 -1.66 11.10 -1.91
N GLY A 28 -1.27 9.95 -1.35
CA GLY A 28 -0.53 8.93 -2.10
C GLY A 28 0.13 7.93 -1.15
N PRO A 29 1.14 7.15 -1.57
CA PRO A 29 1.54 6.93 -2.94
C PRO A 29 0.56 6.03 -3.71
N PHE A 30 0.11 6.48 -4.88
CA PHE A 30 -0.61 5.66 -5.86
C PHE A 30 0.38 4.84 -6.69
N ARG A 31 -0.04 3.65 -7.12
CA ARG A 31 0.84 2.68 -7.80
C ARG A 31 0.89 2.87 -9.31
N ASP A 32 -0.14 3.48 -9.88
CA ASP A 32 -0.25 3.78 -11.30
C ASP A 32 -1.21 4.95 -11.57
N LEU A 33 -1.16 5.45 -12.80
CA LEU A 33 -1.93 6.60 -13.27
C LEU A 33 -3.45 6.38 -13.23
N SER A 34 -3.94 5.13 -13.28
CA SER A 34 -5.38 4.87 -13.23
C SER A 34 -5.94 5.17 -11.85
N GLU A 35 -5.22 4.78 -10.80
CA GLU A 35 -5.56 5.10 -9.41
C GLU A 35 -5.48 6.61 -9.16
N THR A 36 -4.39 7.24 -9.60
CA THR A 36 -4.18 8.68 -9.47
C THR A 36 -5.28 9.49 -10.17
N SER A 37 -5.66 9.09 -11.39
CA SER A 37 -6.68 9.81 -12.18
C SER A 37 -8.06 9.78 -11.51
N GLN A 38 -8.40 8.69 -10.81
CA GLN A 38 -9.66 8.59 -10.09
C GLN A 38 -9.68 9.44 -8.83
N ALA A 39 -8.56 9.48 -8.08
CA ALA A 39 -8.42 10.39 -6.95
C ALA A 39 -8.55 11.86 -7.39
N ILE A 40 -7.90 12.23 -8.50
CA ILE A 40 -8.01 13.55 -9.11
C ILE A 40 -9.46 13.88 -9.50
N ALA A 41 -10.18 12.94 -10.14
CA ALA A 41 -11.57 13.16 -10.53
C ALA A 41 -12.49 13.38 -9.32
N SER A 42 -12.29 12.60 -8.25
CA SER A 42 -13.07 12.69 -7.01
C SER A 42 -12.83 14.03 -6.30
N LEU A 43 -11.57 14.44 -6.18
CA LEU A 43 -11.20 15.75 -5.63
C LEU A 43 -11.76 16.93 -6.43
N ARG A 44 -11.72 16.85 -7.77
CA ARG A 44 -12.35 17.88 -8.63
C ARG A 44 -13.86 17.95 -8.44
N ALA A 45 -14.53 16.80 -8.30
CA ALA A 45 -15.97 16.75 -8.03
C ALA A 45 -16.34 17.37 -6.67
N ALA A 46 -15.43 17.28 -5.69
CA ALA A 46 -15.53 17.94 -4.39
C ALA A 46 -15.13 19.43 -4.41
N GLY A 47 -14.73 19.99 -5.57
CA GLY A 47 -14.40 21.41 -5.72
C GLY A 47 -12.94 21.77 -5.47
N HIS A 48 -12.05 20.78 -5.34
CA HIS A 48 -10.62 21.01 -5.18
C HIS A 48 -9.91 21.16 -6.54
N VAL A 49 -8.69 21.72 -6.51
CA VAL A 49 -7.79 21.81 -7.66
C VAL A 49 -6.59 20.87 -7.41
N PRO A 50 -6.71 19.57 -7.74
CA PRO A 50 -5.63 18.62 -7.53
C PRO A 50 -4.61 18.61 -8.68
N GLU A 51 -3.34 18.46 -8.32
CA GLU A 51 -2.22 18.29 -9.24
C GLU A 51 -1.53 16.94 -9.03
N GLN A 52 -1.12 16.29 -10.12
CA GLN A 52 -0.38 15.03 -10.05
C GLN A 52 1.11 15.32 -9.92
N ARG A 53 1.78 14.62 -9.00
CA ARG A 53 3.23 14.60 -8.89
C ARG A 53 3.79 13.18 -8.98
N LEU A 54 4.87 13.02 -9.74
CA LEU A 54 5.65 11.78 -9.79
C LEU A 54 6.80 11.89 -8.77
N ALA A 55 7.03 10.84 -7.99
CA ALA A 55 8.13 10.75 -7.05
C ALA A 55 8.73 9.34 -7.05
N GLU A 56 9.96 9.20 -6.57
CA GLU A 56 10.52 7.91 -6.17
C GLU A 56 10.11 7.62 -4.72
N GLY A 57 9.66 6.40 -4.45
CA GLY A 57 9.22 6.05 -3.11
C GLY A 57 8.95 4.57 -2.94
N GLN A 58 8.40 4.21 -1.79
CA GLN A 58 7.91 2.87 -1.50
C GLN A 58 6.40 2.87 -1.46
N VAL A 59 5.79 1.86 -2.05
CA VAL A 59 4.35 1.64 -1.95
C VAL A 59 4.07 0.27 -1.38
N TRP A 60 3.15 0.19 -0.42
CA TRP A 60 2.69 -1.09 0.11
C TRP A 60 1.89 -1.82 -0.96
N VAL A 61 2.28 -3.08 -1.23
CA VAL A 61 1.67 -3.90 -2.30
C VAL A 61 0.88 -5.09 -1.76
N GLY A 62 0.93 -5.35 -0.45
CA GLY A 62 0.10 -6.35 0.20
C GLY A 62 0.79 -7.12 1.32
N HIS A 63 0.02 -8.00 1.95
CA HIS A 63 0.52 -9.02 2.87
C HIS A 63 1.15 -10.17 2.08
N TRP A 64 2.45 -10.32 2.22
CA TRP A 64 3.23 -11.36 1.55
C TRP A 64 3.34 -12.59 2.42
N VAL A 65 2.90 -13.72 1.89
CA VAL A 65 3.08 -15.04 2.51
C VAL A 65 4.28 -15.71 1.85
N PHE A 66 5.23 -16.19 2.65
CA PHE A 66 6.46 -16.78 2.13
C PHE A 66 7.04 -17.85 3.06
N LEU A 67 7.83 -18.76 2.48
CA LEU A 67 8.78 -19.57 3.24
C LEU A 67 10.12 -18.82 3.29
N PRO A 68 10.77 -18.73 4.48
CA PRO A 68 12.07 -18.07 4.61
C PRO A 68 13.11 -18.59 3.63
N ALA A 69 14.16 -17.79 3.41
CA ALA A 69 15.27 -18.15 2.55
C ALA A 69 15.86 -19.54 2.88
N PHE A 70 15.92 -20.39 1.87
CA PHE A 70 16.60 -21.69 1.97
C PHE A 70 18.11 -21.52 1.79
N GLU A 71 18.89 -22.44 2.37
CA GLU A 71 20.35 -22.47 2.29
C GLU A 71 20.89 -22.40 0.85
N SER A 72 20.14 -22.94 -0.12
CA SER A 72 20.52 -22.93 -1.52
C SER A 72 19.32 -22.86 -2.46
N ARG A 73 19.57 -22.38 -3.68
CA ARG A 73 18.56 -22.36 -4.75
C ARG A 73 18.10 -23.77 -5.15
N SER A 74 18.96 -24.78 -5.01
CA SER A 74 18.58 -26.18 -5.23
C SER A 74 17.63 -26.69 -4.16
N ALA A 75 17.85 -26.37 -2.88
CA ALA A 75 16.92 -26.67 -1.79
C ALA A 75 15.55 -26.01 -2.01
N ALA A 76 15.55 -24.71 -2.34
CA ALA A 76 14.33 -23.98 -2.67
C ALA A 76 13.57 -24.61 -3.87
N ARG A 77 14.29 -25.06 -4.91
CA ARG A 77 13.67 -25.74 -6.07
C ARG A 77 12.98 -27.05 -5.71
N ARG A 78 13.56 -27.85 -4.80
CA ARG A 78 12.94 -29.10 -4.33
C ARG A 78 11.61 -28.82 -3.63
N VAL A 79 11.61 -27.85 -2.71
CA VAL A 79 10.39 -27.45 -1.99
C VAL A 79 9.37 -26.83 -2.95
N LEU A 80 9.79 -25.97 -3.87
CA LEU A 80 8.90 -25.37 -4.87
C LEU A 80 8.18 -26.45 -5.70
N LYS A 81 8.91 -27.49 -6.13
CA LYS A 81 8.33 -28.61 -6.88
C LYS A 81 7.26 -29.33 -6.05
N ALA A 82 7.56 -29.69 -4.80
CA ALA A 82 6.62 -30.36 -3.90
C ALA A 82 5.37 -29.50 -3.63
N LEU A 83 5.52 -28.18 -3.51
CA LEU A 83 4.40 -27.26 -3.35
C LEU A 83 3.49 -27.22 -4.59
N LYS A 84 4.08 -27.18 -5.79
CA LYS A 84 3.32 -27.18 -7.05
C LYS A 84 2.53 -28.47 -7.26
N GLU A 85 3.12 -29.62 -6.92
CA GLU A 85 2.44 -30.92 -6.94
C GLU A 85 1.25 -31.00 -5.98
N ARG A 86 1.26 -30.18 -4.92
CA ARG A 86 0.20 -30.06 -3.91
C ARG A 86 -0.74 -28.86 -4.16
N SER A 87 -0.89 -28.47 -5.43
CA SER A 87 -1.81 -27.42 -5.89
C SER A 87 -1.47 -25.98 -5.43
N VAL A 88 -0.22 -25.70 -5.06
CA VAL A 88 0.26 -24.34 -4.77
C VAL A 88 0.99 -23.78 -6.00
N ALA A 89 0.26 -23.59 -7.11
CA ALA A 89 0.82 -23.27 -8.43
C ALA A 89 1.49 -21.89 -8.50
N GLU A 90 0.89 -20.89 -7.84
CA GLU A 90 1.32 -19.48 -7.84
C GLU A 90 2.56 -19.20 -6.97
N SER A 91 3.35 -20.23 -6.67
CA SER A 91 4.58 -20.10 -5.89
C SER A 91 5.81 -19.93 -6.79
N TYR A 92 6.78 -19.14 -6.31
CA TYR A 92 8.04 -18.89 -7.02
C TYR A 92 9.19 -18.60 -6.07
N ILE A 93 10.43 -18.81 -6.53
CA ILE A 93 11.64 -18.52 -5.74
C ILE A 93 12.04 -17.06 -5.93
N VAL A 94 12.27 -16.36 -4.83
CA VAL A 94 12.79 -14.99 -4.83
C VAL A 94 14.22 -14.97 -5.40
N PRO A 95 14.48 -14.23 -6.48
CA PRO A 95 15.73 -14.36 -7.22
C PRO A 95 16.93 -13.62 -6.58
N SER A 96 16.68 -12.56 -5.81
CA SER A 96 17.69 -11.63 -5.29
C SER A 96 17.19 -10.86 -4.06
N GLY A 97 18.06 -10.06 -3.45
CA GLY A 97 17.78 -9.30 -2.23
C GLY A 97 17.99 -10.10 -0.95
N ASP A 98 17.57 -9.53 0.17
CA ASP A 98 17.75 -10.13 1.51
C ASP A 98 17.00 -11.45 1.65
N GLU A 99 15.88 -11.59 0.95
CA GLU A 99 15.05 -12.80 0.92
C GLU A 99 15.40 -13.72 -0.26
N ARG A 100 16.63 -13.64 -0.81
CA ARG A 100 17.08 -14.52 -1.89
C ARG A 100 16.92 -15.98 -1.46
N ASN A 101 16.39 -16.81 -2.38
CA ASN A 101 16.02 -18.22 -2.16
C ASN A 101 14.80 -18.43 -1.26
N ALA A 102 14.12 -17.40 -0.78
CA ALA A 102 12.79 -17.57 -0.18
C ALA A 102 11.79 -18.08 -1.23
N ILE A 103 10.72 -18.73 -0.79
CA ILE A 103 9.61 -19.11 -1.68
C ILE A 103 8.44 -18.19 -1.40
N SER A 104 8.12 -17.34 -2.37
CA SER A 104 6.90 -16.55 -2.35
C SER A 104 5.70 -17.47 -2.56
N LEU A 105 4.71 -17.34 -1.69
CA LEU A 105 3.46 -18.09 -1.71
C LEU A 105 2.27 -17.17 -2.05
N GLY A 106 2.53 -15.95 -2.53
CA GLY A 106 1.52 -14.97 -2.92
C GLY A 106 1.51 -13.70 -2.07
N VAL A 107 0.97 -12.63 -2.64
CA VAL A 107 0.75 -11.33 -2.00
C VAL A 107 -0.75 -11.06 -2.00
N PHE A 108 -1.30 -10.65 -0.85
CA PHE A 108 -2.74 -10.53 -0.64
C PHE A 108 -3.11 -9.15 -0.10
N ALA A 109 -4.28 -8.68 -0.53
CA ALA A 109 -4.90 -7.47 -0.04
C ALA A 109 -5.36 -7.60 1.40
N GLU A 110 -6.21 -8.60 1.65
CA GLU A 110 -6.80 -8.83 2.96
C GLU A 110 -5.90 -9.73 3.80
N ARG A 111 -5.61 -9.30 5.03
CA ARG A 111 -4.86 -10.11 6.00
C ARG A 111 -5.47 -11.50 6.19
N GLU A 112 -6.80 -11.61 6.15
CA GLU A 112 -7.49 -12.88 6.28
C GLU A 112 -7.16 -13.87 5.16
N ARG A 113 -7.03 -13.40 3.91
CA ARG A 113 -6.60 -14.26 2.78
C ARG A 113 -5.17 -14.73 2.96
N ALA A 114 -4.28 -13.84 3.40
CA ALA A 114 -2.91 -14.21 3.72
C ALA A 114 -2.85 -15.27 4.83
N LEU A 115 -3.67 -15.12 5.89
CA LEU A 115 -3.78 -16.10 6.97
C LEU A 115 -4.31 -17.45 6.48
N ARG A 116 -5.34 -17.47 5.61
CA ARG A 116 -5.84 -18.72 5.01
C ARG A 116 -4.77 -19.42 4.18
N ARG A 117 -4.00 -18.68 3.38
CA ARG A 117 -2.86 -19.23 2.64
C ARG A 117 -1.78 -19.77 3.59
N ALA A 118 -1.44 -19.05 4.66
CA ALA A 118 -0.46 -19.53 5.64
C ALA A 118 -0.95 -20.80 6.35
N ALA A 119 -2.22 -20.89 6.73
CA ALA A 119 -2.79 -22.10 7.34
C ALA A 119 -2.75 -23.30 6.37
N GLN A 120 -3.09 -23.09 5.10
CA GLN A 120 -2.97 -24.12 4.05
C GLN A 120 -1.53 -24.65 3.96
N ILE A 121 -0.53 -23.77 3.93
CA ILE A 121 0.87 -24.16 3.81
C ILE A 121 1.39 -24.82 5.10
N THR A 122 0.87 -24.41 6.26
CA THR A 122 1.15 -25.07 7.54
C THR A 122 0.63 -26.50 7.56
N ALA A 123 -0.58 -26.73 7.06
CA ALA A 123 -1.16 -28.07 6.93
C ALA A 123 -0.37 -29.00 5.99
N LEU A 124 0.44 -28.44 5.08
CA LEU A 124 1.36 -29.20 4.22
C LEU A 124 2.69 -29.54 4.91
N GLY A 125 2.91 -29.09 6.15
CA GLY A 125 4.10 -29.37 6.95
C GLY A 125 5.21 -28.32 6.86
N TYR A 126 4.90 -27.11 6.38
CA TYR A 126 5.87 -26.01 6.30
C TYR A 126 5.57 -24.90 7.32
N ALA A 127 6.54 -24.03 7.59
CA ALA A 127 6.38 -22.90 8.51
C ALA A 127 6.39 -21.56 7.74
N PRO A 128 5.25 -21.12 7.19
CA PRO A 128 5.17 -19.86 6.45
C PRO A 128 5.22 -18.65 7.38
N LYS A 129 5.75 -17.55 6.86
CA LYS A 129 5.71 -16.22 7.47
C LYS A 129 4.78 -15.31 6.67
N ILE A 130 4.24 -14.30 7.36
CA ILE A 130 3.47 -13.22 6.77
C ILE A 130 4.17 -11.91 7.12
N ALA A 131 4.45 -11.08 6.12
CA ALA A 131 5.02 -9.75 6.31
C ALA A 131 4.35 -8.74 5.36
N ASP A 132 4.38 -7.46 5.72
CA ASP A 132 4.02 -6.39 4.80
C ASP A 132 5.09 -6.25 3.73
N ARG A 133 4.66 -6.24 2.46
CA ARG A 133 5.56 -6.09 1.33
C ARG A 133 5.39 -4.73 0.71
N HIS A 134 6.52 -4.07 0.53
CA HIS A 134 6.64 -2.80 -0.18
C HIS A 134 7.39 -3.02 -1.50
N ARG A 135 7.10 -2.16 -2.47
CA ARG A 135 7.82 -2.07 -3.73
C ARG A 135 8.39 -0.67 -3.84
N SER A 136 9.70 -0.56 -4.06
CA SER A 136 10.35 0.70 -4.42
C SER A 136 10.14 1.03 -5.90
N GLY A 137 10.04 2.31 -6.22
CA GLY A 137 10.07 2.83 -7.59
C GLY A 137 9.23 4.09 -7.73
N ALA A 138 8.91 4.43 -8.97
CA ALA A 138 7.96 5.46 -9.32
C ALA A 138 6.62 5.26 -8.60
N VAL A 139 6.23 6.29 -7.85
CA VAL A 139 4.95 6.44 -7.16
C VAL A 139 4.33 7.78 -7.53
N TYR A 140 3.01 7.85 -7.49
CA TYR A 140 2.29 9.07 -7.79
C TYR A 140 1.67 9.65 -6.54
N TRP A 141 1.72 10.97 -6.41
CA TRP A 141 1.05 11.74 -5.37
C TRP A 141 0.05 12.69 -6.02
N VAL A 142 -1.02 13.00 -5.30
CA VAL A 142 -1.98 14.02 -5.69
C VAL A 142 -1.90 15.13 -4.66
N ASP A 143 -1.42 16.29 -5.11
CA ASP A 143 -1.25 17.47 -4.29
C ASP A 143 -2.49 18.35 -4.44
N THR A 144 -3.04 18.88 -3.35
CA THR A 144 -4.20 19.76 -3.40
C THR A 144 -4.24 20.75 -2.24
N GLU A 145 -4.74 21.94 -2.51
CA GLU A 145 -5.00 22.93 -1.47
C GLU A 145 -6.28 22.60 -0.70
N ILE A 146 -6.19 22.60 0.63
CA ILE A 146 -7.35 22.54 1.51
C ILE A 146 -7.55 23.94 2.09
N GLY A 147 -8.72 24.53 1.84
CA GLY A 147 -9.11 25.78 2.50
C GLY A 147 -9.49 25.55 3.98
N PRO A 148 -9.66 26.61 4.78
CA PRO A 148 -9.91 26.51 6.24
C PRO A 148 -11.18 25.73 6.62
N ALA A 149 -12.12 25.58 5.69
CA ALA A 149 -13.36 24.81 5.84
C ALA A 149 -13.33 23.45 5.10
N GLY A 150 -12.25 23.15 4.38
CA GLY A 150 -12.10 21.89 3.64
C GLY A 150 -11.76 20.76 4.59
N GLN A 151 -12.51 19.66 4.50
CA GLN A 151 -12.13 18.39 5.10
C GLN A 151 -11.90 17.40 3.98
N LEU A 152 -10.71 16.81 3.94
CA LEU A 152 -10.50 15.59 3.18
C LEU A 152 -10.94 14.42 4.03
N SER A 153 -11.88 13.64 3.53
CA SER A 153 -12.27 12.38 4.13
C SER A 153 -11.62 11.23 3.37
N ALA A 154 -11.26 10.16 4.08
CA ALA A 154 -10.77 8.94 3.42
C ALA A 154 -11.85 8.33 2.49
N ASP A 155 -13.13 8.67 2.71
CA ASP A 155 -14.26 8.24 1.91
C ASP A 155 -14.29 8.91 0.51
N ASP A 156 -13.56 10.02 0.32
CA ASP A 156 -13.40 10.67 -1.00
C ASP A 156 -12.49 9.86 -1.94
N PHE A 157 -11.80 8.85 -1.42
CA PHE A 157 -10.86 8.00 -2.15
C PHE A 157 -11.33 6.54 -2.09
N GLU A 158 -12.53 6.26 -2.60
CA GLU A 158 -12.99 4.88 -2.73
C GLU A 158 -12.02 4.09 -3.63
N PRO A 159 -11.42 2.99 -3.14
CA PRO A 159 -10.51 2.20 -3.94
C PRO A 159 -11.24 1.49 -5.07
N ILE A 160 -10.61 1.43 -6.25
CA ILE A 160 -11.08 0.63 -7.38
C ILE A 160 -11.34 -0.81 -6.91
N PRO A 161 -12.50 -1.42 -7.22
CA PRO A 161 -12.77 -2.81 -6.89
C PRO A 161 -11.63 -3.73 -7.35
N GLY A 162 -11.09 -4.52 -6.42
CA GLY A 162 -10.00 -5.46 -6.68
C GLY A 162 -8.59 -4.86 -6.62
N ARG A 163 -8.44 -3.56 -6.32
CA ARG A 163 -7.15 -2.90 -6.12
C ARG A 163 -6.95 -2.49 -4.66
N ILE A 164 -5.77 -2.80 -4.15
CA ILE A 164 -5.39 -2.50 -2.77
C ILE A 164 -4.71 -1.14 -2.73
N LEU A 165 -5.27 -0.19 -1.99
CA LEU A 165 -4.67 1.12 -1.79
C LEU A 165 -4.51 1.34 -0.28
N ARG A 166 -3.27 1.58 0.15
CA ARG A 166 -2.98 2.14 1.48
C ARG A 166 -2.43 3.52 1.21
N LEU A 167 -3.35 4.50 1.18
CA LEU A 167 -3.00 5.90 1.00
C LEU A 167 -2.59 6.50 2.34
N GLU A 168 -1.67 7.44 2.24
CA GLU A 168 -1.06 8.28 3.24
C GLU A 168 -1.39 9.73 2.87
N VAL A 169 -1.48 10.58 3.88
CA VAL A 169 -1.73 12.01 3.72
C VAL A 169 -0.59 12.75 4.40
N GLU A 170 0.12 13.55 3.63
CA GLU A 170 1.28 14.31 4.05
C GLU A 170 1.11 15.79 3.67
N THR A 171 1.92 16.68 4.25
CA THR A 171 2.03 18.06 3.76
C THR A 171 2.79 18.08 2.44
N CYS A 172 2.40 18.95 1.50
CA CYS A 172 3.12 19.07 0.24
C CYS A 172 4.62 19.34 0.47
N PRO A 173 5.50 18.73 -0.34
CA PRO A 173 6.91 19.09 -0.30
C PRO A 173 7.08 20.57 -0.70
N PRO A 174 8.11 21.26 -0.18
CA PRO A 174 8.43 22.61 -0.64
C PRO A 174 8.67 22.60 -2.15
N SER A 175 8.17 23.61 -2.86
CA SER A 175 8.40 23.73 -4.29
C SER A 175 9.89 23.89 -4.60
N GLU A 176 10.34 23.53 -5.80
CA GLU A 176 11.74 23.73 -6.22
C GLU A 176 12.22 25.19 -6.01
N ALA A 177 11.31 26.16 -6.16
CA ALA A 177 11.58 27.57 -5.88
C ALA A 177 11.83 27.86 -4.39
N GLN A 178 11.17 27.14 -3.47
CA GLN A 178 11.37 27.26 -2.03
C GLN A 178 12.66 26.55 -1.58
N ILE A 179 13.01 25.44 -2.22
CA ILE A 179 14.28 24.72 -1.97
C ILE A 179 15.46 25.62 -2.39
N ALA A 180 15.43 26.19 -3.60
CA ALA A 180 16.49 27.07 -4.10
C ALA A 180 16.68 28.35 -3.24
N ALA A 181 15.59 28.90 -2.68
CA ALA A 181 15.66 30.05 -1.78
C ALA A 181 16.30 29.72 -0.41
N SER A 182 16.26 28.45 0.02
CA SER A 182 16.81 28.00 1.30
C SER A 182 18.31 27.66 1.26
N GLU A 183 18.85 27.33 0.10
CA GLU A 183 20.28 27.04 -0.11
C GLU A 183 21.12 28.30 -0.39
N SER A 184 20.47 29.45 -0.56
CA SER A 184 21.09 30.74 -0.90
C SER A 184 21.34 31.65 0.33
N GLY A 185 21.13 31.13 1.55
CA GLY A 185 21.18 31.87 2.82
C GLY A 185 22.44 31.63 3.64
#